data_AF-A0A8S3HJP0-F1
#
_entry.id   AF-A0A8S3HJP0-F1
#
_cell.length_a   1.000
_cell.length_b   1.000
_cell.length_c   1.000
_cell.angle_alpha   90.00
_cell.angle_beta   90.00
_cell.angle_gamma   90.00
#
_symmetry.space_group_name_H-M   'P 1'
#
loop_
_entity.id
_entity.type
_entity.pdbx_description
1 polymer ?
#
loop_
_entity_poly.entity_id
_entity_poly.type
_entity_poly.pdbx_seq_one_letter_code
_entity_poly.pdbx_strand_id
1 'polypeptide(L)' 'CGGANQESRCPECGEKIGGQNHRILSTNRHFGLMDNSQHAAWSDEANLNMA' A
#
# COMPACT_ATOMS: atom_id res chain seq x y z
N CYS A 1 -3.88 10.61 6.30
CA CYS A 1 -4.07 10.98 4.88
C CYS A 1 -2.77 10.70 4.13
N GLY A 2 -2.51 9.44 3.73
CA GLY A 2 -1.23 9.04 3.13
C GLY A 2 -1.31 7.82 2.19
N GLY A 3 -2.52 7.32 1.90
CA GLY A 3 -2.72 6.18 1.00
C GLY A 3 -2.55 6.55 -0.48
N ALA A 4 -2.67 5.54 -1.35
CA ALA A 4 -2.47 5.67 -2.79
C ALA A 4 -3.47 6.63 -3.46
N ASN A 5 -2.98 7.50 -4.35
CA ASN A 5 -3.77 8.47 -5.14
C ASN A 5 -3.44 8.44 -6.64
N GLN A 6 -2.62 7.49 -7.06
CA GLN A 6 -2.30 7.29 -8.45
C GLN A 6 -2.24 5.79 -8.74
N GLU A 7 -2.70 5.42 -9.94
CA GLU A 7 -2.60 4.06 -10.46
C GLU A 7 -1.59 4.02 -11.62
N SER A 8 -0.82 2.95 -11.69
CA SER A 8 0.07 2.62 -12.79
C SER A 8 0.02 1.12 -13.10
N ARG A 9 0.87 0.64 -14.03
CA ARG A 9 0.99 -0.78 -14.37
C ARG A 9 2.41 -1.26 -14.20
N CYS A 10 2.56 -2.49 -13.72
CA CYS A 10 3.85 -3.18 -13.68
C CYS A 10 4.39 -3.34 -15.12
N PRO A 11 5.62 -2.89 -15.42
CA PRO A 11 6.19 -3.05 -16.76
C PRO A 11 6.52 -4.51 -17.11
N GLU A 12 6.63 -5.39 -16.11
CA GLU A 12 6.99 -6.79 -16.32
C GLU A 12 5.77 -7.69 -16.53
N CYS A 13 4.72 -7.53 -15.72
CA CYS A 13 3.53 -8.39 -15.75
C CYS A 13 2.23 -7.68 -16.13
N GLY A 14 2.22 -6.36 -16.27
CA GLY A 14 1.04 -5.57 -16.68
C GLY A 14 -0.04 -5.36 -15.60
N GLU A 15 0.14 -5.96 -14.42
CA GLU A 15 -0.77 -5.81 -13.28
C GLU A 15 -0.88 -4.36 -12.82
N LYS A 16 -2.07 -4.00 -12.31
CA LYS A 16 -2.31 -2.65 -11.79
C LYS A 16 -1.69 -2.47 -10.41
N ILE A 17 -1.01 -1.34 -10.21
CA ILE A 17 -0.35 -0.98 -8.95
C ILE A 17 -0.86 0.40 -8.50
N GLY A 18 -1.07 0.57 -7.19
CA GLY A 18 -1.43 1.85 -6.57
C GLY A 18 -2.90 1.92 -6.18
N GLY A 19 -3.57 3.02 -6.50
CA GLY A 19 -4.94 3.28 -6.06
C GLY A 19 -5.39 4.73 -6.24
N GLN A 20 -6.55 5.08 -5.69
CA GLN A 20 -7.19 6.39 -5.83
C GLN A 20 -7.89 6.80 -4.54
N ASN A 21 -8.03 8.10 -4.28
CA ASN A 21 -8.73 8.64 -3.10
C ASN A 21 -8.23 8.03 -1.78
N HIS A 22 -6.92 7.93 -1.62
CA HIS A 22 -6.23 7.28 -0.50
C HIS A 22 -6.55 5.79 -0.32
N ARG A 23 -7.17 5.12 -1.29
CA ARG A 23 -7.52 3.70 -1.24
C ARG A 23 -6.66 2.91 -2.22
N ILE A 24 -5.93 1.94 -1.69
CA ILE A 24 -5.16 0.99 -2.50
C ILE A 24 -6.11 0.03 -3.24
N LEU A 25 -5.70 -0.43 -4.43
CA LEU A 25 -6.43 -1.46 -5.17
C LEU A 25 -6.58 -2.73 -4.33
N SER A 26 -7.75 -3.37 -4.36
CA SER A 26 -8.03 -4.58 -3.58
C SER A 26 -7.15 -5.78 -3.95
N THR A 27 -6.55 -5.76 -5.14
CA THR A 27 -5.60 -6.79 -5.61
C THR A 27 -4.17 -6.55 -5.14
N ASN A 28 -3.86 -5.36 -4.63
CA ASN A 28 -2.52 -5.01 -4.16
C ASN A 28 -2.37 -5.43 -2.69
N ARG A 29 -1.17 -5.87 -2.31
CA ARG A 29 -0.83 -6.23 -0.93
C ARG A 29 0.40 -5.46 -0.46
N HIS A 30 0.49 -5.23 0.84
CA HIS A 30 1.67 -4.64 1.46
C HIS A 30 2.89 -5.57 1.32
N PHE A 31 4.04 -4.97 1.03
CA PHE A 31 5.33 -5.67 0.96
C PHE A 31 6.30 -5.03 1.96
N GLY A 32 6.33 -5.57 3.18
CA GLY A 32 7.09 -5.02 4.29
C GLY A 32 8.58 -5.38 4.31
N LEU A 33 9.08 -6.17 3.35
CA LEU A 33 10.49 -6.59 3.35
C LEU A 33 11.46 -5.41 3.16
N MET A 34 11.02 -4.33 2.52
CA MET A 34 11.86 -3.17 2.20
C MET A 34 12.28 -2.38 3.44
N ASP A 35 11.44 -2.34 4.47
CA ASP A 35 11.62 -1.55 5.69
C ASP A 35 11.41 -2.38 6.98
N ASN A 36 11.28 -3.71 6.84
CA ASN A 36 10.96 -4.65 7.90
C ASN A 36 9.64 -4.31 8.65
N SER A 37 8.70 -3.66 7.97
CA SER A 37 7.38 -3.36 8.54
C SER A 37 6.46 -4.58 8.53
N GLN A 38 5.71 -4.75 9.62
CA GLN A 38 4.69 -5.81 9.72
C GLN A 38 3.34 -5.36 9.14
N HIS A 39 3.11 -4.05 9.11
CA HIS A 39 1.86 -3.44 8.70
C HIS A 39 2.14 -2.26 7.77
N ALA A 40 1.25 -2.05 6.79
CA ALA A 40 1.35 -0.89 5.93
C ALA A 40 1.25 0.40 6.74
N ALA A 41 2.06 1.41 6.43
CA ALA A 41 2.09 2.68 7.16
C ALA A 41 0.74 3.43 7.22
N TRP A 42 -0.22 3.09 6.36
CA TRP A 42 -1.56 3.67 6.32
C TRP A 42 -2.65 2.80 6.98
N SER A 43 -2.30 1.63 7.52
CA SER A 43 -3.24 0.68 8.14
C SER A 43 -3.58 1.08 9.59
N ASP A 44 -4.73 0.63 10.08
CA ASP A 44 -5.14 0.87 11.46
C ASP A 44 -4.22 0.16 12.45
N GLU A 45 -3.72 -1.04 12.11
CA GLU A 45 -2.74 -1.77 12.90
C GLU A 45 -1.45 -0.98 13.08
N ALA A 46 -0.95 -0.33 12.03
CA ALA A 46 0.19 0.58 12.15
C ALA A 46 -0.14 1.76 13.07
N ASN A 47 -1.35 2.33 12.97
CA ASN A 47 -1.77 3.48 13.78
C ASN A 47 -1.94 3.16 15.27
N LEU A 48 -2.42 1.96 15.59
CA LEU A 48 -2.64 1.51 16.97
C LEU A 48 -1.35 1.03 17.64
N ASN A 49 -0.36 0.58 16.86
CA ASN A 49 0.94 0.11 17.37
C ASN A 49 2.01 1.21 17.48
N MET A 50 1.67 2.47 17.21
CA MET A 50 2.56 3.63 17.38
C MET A 50 2.46 4.29 18.77
N ALA A 51 1.77 3.66 19.73
CA ALA A 51 1.58 4.15 21.11
C ALA A 51 2.67 3.65 22.08
#